data_AF-A0A2P4Y1M5-F1
#
_entry.id   AF-A0A2P4Y1M5-F1
#
_cell.length_a   1.000
_cell.length_b   1.000
_cell.length_c   1.000
_cell.angle_alpha   90.00
_cell.angle_beta   90.00
_cell.angle_gamma   90.00
#
_symmetry.space_group_name_H-M   'P 1'
#
loop_
_entity.id
_entity.type
_entity.pdbx_description
1 polymer ?
#
loop_
_entity_poly.entity_id
_entity_poly.type
_entity_poly.pdbx_seq_one_letter_code
_entity_poly.pdbx_strand_id
1 'polypeptide(L)'
;MLIVDMSKKIGRIVNDSVPDVTQPFARELKMNLSEEDVEARMANYFIAFDHLVEDNGLSGMLGRGKVTSDEDRQRMTLRCKLLLVNVTPEILKIDLSRLVEATRKSMTVLCTV
;
A
#
# COMPACT_ATOMS: atom_id res chain seq x y z
N MET A 1 -21.74 -31.00 17.74
CA MET A 1 -22.43 -30.32 16.61
C MET A 1 -22.02 -28.84 16.52
N LEU A 2 -22.15 -28.06 17.60
CA LEU A 2 -21.80 -26.62 17.63
C LEU A 2 -20.36 -26.26 17.20
N ILE A 3 -19.35 -27.03 17.60
CA ILE A 3 -17.94 -26.75 17.24
C ILE A 3 -17.71 -26.89 15.73
N VAL A 4 -18.36 -27.86 15.08
CA VAL A 4 -18.24 -28.08 13.63
C VAL A 4 -18.92 -26.96 12.85
N ASP A 5 -20.06 -26.47 13.34
CA ASP A 5 -20.78 -25.36 12.72
C ASP A 5 -20.03 -24.02 12.92
N MET A 6 -19.38 -23.83 14.07
CA MET A 6 -18.48 -22.70 14.32
C MET A 6 -17.25 -22.76 13.41
N SER A 7 -16.58 -23.90 13.29
CA SER A 7 -15.42 -24.07 12.40
C SER A 7 -15.80 -23.88 10.92
N LYS A 8 -16.99 -24.35 10.50
CA LYS A 8 -17.51 -24.11 9.14
C LYS A 8 -17.85 -22.64 8.91
N LYS A 9 -18.43 -21.96 9.91
CA LYS A 9 -18.79 -20.54 9.79
C LYS A 9 -17.56 -19.63 9.82
N ILE A 10 -16.58 -19.93 10.67
CA ILE A 10 -15.26 -19.28 10.67
C ILE A 10 -14.56 -19.57 9.34
N GLY A 11 -14.55 -20.82 8.86
CA GLY A 11 -13.96 -21.18 7.57
C GLY A 11 -14.59 -20.45 6.38
N ARG A 12 -15.92 -20.23 6.39
CA ARG A 12 -16.60 -19.39 5.41
C ARG A 12 -16.24 -17.91 5.54
N ILE A 13 -16.25 -17.35 6.75
CA ILE A 13 -15.88 -15.95 6.98
C ILE A 13 -14.44 -15.68 6.55
N VAL A 14 -13.51 -16.59 6.87
CA VAL A 14 -12.09 -16.48 6.54
C VAL A 14 -11.83 -16.67 5.04
N ASN A 15 -12.59 -17.54 4.36
CA ASN A 15 -12.44 -17.75 2.91
C ASN A 15 -13.21 -16.74 2.04
N ASP A 16 -14.35 -16.21 2.50
CA ASP A 16 -15.17 -15.24 1.78
C ASP A 16 -14.75 -13.78 2.04
N SER A 17 -13.88 -13.57 3.03
CA SER A 17 -13.39 -12.23 3.39
C SER A 17 -11.87 -12.19 3.25
N VAL A 18 -11.37 -12.20 2.01
CA VAL A 18 -10.15 -11.46 1.74
C VAL A 18 -10.61 -10.01 1.61
N PRO A 19 -10.53 -9.16 2.66
CA PRO A 19 -10.89 -7.76 2.53
C PRO A 19 -10.08 -7.17 1.38
N ASP A 20 -10.76 -6.49 0.46
CA ASP A 20 -10.10 -5.80 -0.64
C ASP A 20 -9.25 -4.67 -0.07
N VAL A 21 -7.97 -4.98 0.16
CA VAL A 21 -6.97 -4.05 0.70
C VAL A 21 -6.75 -2.84 -0.21
N THR A 22 -7.24 -2.85 -1.45
CA THR A 22 -7.03 -1.76 -2.42
C THR A 22 -8.13 -0.71 -2.37
N GLN A 23 -9.32 -1.10 -1.91
CA GLN A 23 -10.52 -0.25 -1.93
C GLN A 23 -10.37 1.05 -1.11
N PRO A 24 -9.80 1.05 0.11
CA PRO A 24 -9.64 2.28 0.89
C PRO A 24 -8.76 3.30 0.15
N PHE A 25 -7.64 2.83 -0.41
CA PHE A 25 -6.70 3.70 -1.14
C PHE A 25 -7.34 4.31 -2.38
N ALA A 26 -8.06 3.53 -3.18
CA ALA A 26 -8.72 4.04 -4.39
C ALA A 26 -9.78 5.12 -4.08
N ARG A 27 -10.40 5.08 -2.90
CA ARG A 27 -11.45 6.03 -2.49
C ARG A 27 -10.88 7.27 -1.82
N GLU A 28 -9.89 7.09 -0.95
CA GLU A 28 -9.49 8.10 0.03
C GLU A 28 -8.10 8.69 -0.23
N LEU A 29 -7.20 7.92 -0.85
CA LEU A 29 -5.85 8.41 -1.13
C LEU A 29 -5.84 9.31 -2.36
N LYS A 30 -5.79 10.62 -2.13
CA LYS A 30 -5.77 11.64 -3.19
C LYS A 30 -4.58 12.57 -3.03
N MET A 31 -3.91 12.85 -4.13
CA MET A 31 -2.80 13.79 -4.14
C MET A 31 -3.33 15.23 -4.16
N ASN A 32 -2.83 16.08 -3.27
CA ASN A 32 -3.28 17.47 -3.19
C ASN A 32 -2.62 18.31 -4.29
N LEU A 33 -3.29 18.46 -5.44
CA LEU A 33 -2.75 19.21 -6.58
C LEU A 33 -2.70 20.73 -6.38
N SER A 34 -3.29 21.26 -5.30
CA SER A 34 -3.16 22.69 -4.97
C SER A 34 -1.86 23.03 -4.25
N GLU A 35 -1.11 22.04 -3.77
CA GLU A 35 0.22 22.23 -3.20
C GLU A 35 1.22 22.49 -4.34
N GLU A 36 1.86 23.66 -4.31
CA GLU A 36 2.81 24.12 -5.33
C GLU A 36 4.16 23.44 -5.17
N ASP A 37 4.58 23.20 -3.92
CA ASP A 37 5.81 22.49 -3.61
C ASP A 37 5.63 20.99 -3.89
N VAL A 38 6.29 20.53 -4.95
CA VAL A 38 6.20 19.13 -5.40
C VAL A 38 6.69 18.15 -4.32
N GLU A 39 7.73 18.50 -3.57
CA GLU A 39 8.30 17.66 -2.52
C GLU A 39 7.34 17.58 -1.34
N ALA A 40 6.82 18.72 -0.88
CA ALA A 40 5.81 18.76 0.19
C ALA A 40 4.54 17.99 -0.21
N ARG A 41 4.09 18.13 -1.46
CA ARG A 41 2.93 17.41 -1.99
C ARG A 41 3.13 15.89 -1.96
N MET A 42 4.31 15.43 -2.37
CA MET A 42 4.66 14.01 -2.32
C MET A 42 4.76 13.50 -0.88
N ALA A 43 5.42 14.25 0.01
CA ALA A 43 5.51 13.89 1.43
C ALA A 43 4.13 13.75 2.07
N ASN A 44 3.25 14.73 1.85
CA ASN A 44 1.87 14.70 2.34
C ASN A 44 1.09 13.48 1.80
N TYR A 45 1.32 13.11 0.53
CA TYR A 45 0.71 11.91 -0.06
C TYR A 45 1.21 10.61 0.61
N PHE A 46 2.52 10.49 0.87
CA PHE A 46 3.07 9.33 1.59
C PHE A 46 2.55 9.24 3.04
N ILE A 47 2.44 10.39 3.73
CA ILE A 47 1.87 10.45 5.08
C ILE A 47 0.41 10.02 5.08
N ALA A 48 -0.39 10.50 4.13
CA ALA A 48 -1.79 10.10 3.99
C ALA A 48 -1.94 8.59 3.72
N PHE A 49 -1.04 8.01 2.93
CA PHE A 49 -0.99 6.55 2.73
C PHE A 49 -0.71 5.82 4.05
N ASP A 50 0.25 6.29 4.85
CA ASP A 50 0.58 5.66 6.13
C ASP A 50 -0.57 5.72 7.13
N HIS A 51 -1.25 6.86 7.23
CA HIS A 51 -2.44 6.99 8.06
C HIS A 51 -3.52 6.01 7.60
N LEU A 52 -3.78 5.88 6.29
CA LEU A 52 -4.74 4.89 5.78
C LEU A 52 -4.34 3.45 6.11
N VAL A 53 -3.05 3.11 6.04
CA VAL A 53 -2.56 1.79 6.45
C VAL A 53 -2.82 1.52 7.93
N GLU A 54 -2.55 2.50 8.78
CA GLU A 54 -2.72 2.39 10.23
C GLU A 54 -4.21 2.33 10.62
N ASP A 55 -5.03 3.25 10.10
CA ASP A 55 -6.47 3.37 10.39
C ASP A 55 -7.25 2.12 9.96
N ASN A 56 -6.79 1.44 8.90
CA ASN A 56 -7.40 0.21 8.40
C ASN A 56 -6.73 -1.07 8.95
N GLY A 57 -5.78 -0.96 9.88
CA GLY A 57 -5.11 -2.12 10.48
C GLY A 57 -4.24 -2.94 9.51
N LEU A 58 -3.79 -2.33 8.42
CA LEU A 58 -3.03 -2.97 7.34
C LEU A 58 -1.51 -2.95 7.58
N SER A 59 -1.04 -2.48 8.75
CA SER A 59 0.40 -2.32 9.04
C SER A 59 1.21 -3.62 8.90
N GLY A 60 0.61 -4.79 9.16
CA GLY A 60 1.28 -6.08 8.91
C GLY A 60 1.53 -6.37 7.42
N MET A 61 0.64 -5.89 6.55
CA MET A 61 0.70 -6.15 5.10
C MET A 61 1.35 -5.03 4.30
N LEU A 62 1.31 -3.79 4.81
CA LEU A 62 1.69 -2.57 4.09
C LEU A 62 2.51 -1.60 4.93
N GLY A 63 2.80 -1.91 6.20
CA GLY A 63 3.56 -1.02 7.08
C GLY A 63 5.01 -0.85 6.64
N ARG A 64 5.67 0.15 7.22
CA ARG A 64 7.11 0.41 7.04
C ARG A 64 7.95 -0.67 7.73
N GLY A 65 9.19 -0.86 7.30
CA GLY A 65 10.13 -1.74 7.99
C GLY A 65 11.30 -2.19 7.13
N LYS A 66 12.32 -2.73 7.79
CA LYS A 66 13.52 -3.24 7.11
C LYS A 66 13.18 -4.46 6.28
N VAL A 67 13.72 -4.54 5.07
CA VAL A 67 13.63 -5.72 4.22
C VAL A 67 14.71 -6.71 4.64
N THR A 68 14.34 -7.71 5.43
CA THR A 68 15.26 -8.76 5.92
C THR A 68 14.91 -10.14 5.43
N SER A 69 13.66 -10.34 5.01
CA SER A 69 13.12 -11.60 4.53
C SER A 69 12.44 -11.43 3.16
N ASP A 70 12.10 -12.56 2.54
CA ASP A 70 11.30 -12.58 1.31
C ASP A 70 9.87 -12.07 1.54
N GLU A 71 9.29 -12.31 2.72
CA GLU A 71 8.01 -11.75 3.14
C GLU A 71 8.06 -10.23 3.24
N ASP A 72 9.15 -9.68 3.82
CA ASP A 72 9.35 -8.22 3.85
C ASP A 72 9.48 -7.63 2.45
N ARG A 73 10.12 -8.36 1.53
CA ARG A 73 10.24 -7.93 0.13
C ARG A 73 8.88 -7.89 -0.54
N GLN A 74 8.05 -8.91 -0.33
CA GLN A 74 6.68 -8.96 -0.87
C GLN A 74 5.80 -7.85 -0.30
N ARG A 75 5.84 -7.63 1.03
CA ARG A 75 5.19 -6.50 1.70
C ARG A 75 5.61 -5.17 1.09
N MET A 76 6.91 -4.95 0.93
CA MET A 76 7.44 -3.72 0.34
C MET A 76 7.00 -3.54 -1.11
N THR A 77 7.00 -4.63 -1.90
CA THR A 77 6.50 -4.61 -3.27
C THR A 77 5.02 -4.25 -3.34
N LEU A 78 4.18 -4.82 -2.46
CA LEU A 78 2.75 -4.50 -2.43
C LEU A 78 2.51 -3.04 -2.03
N ARG A 79 3.22 -2.56 -1.01
CA ARG A 79 3.18 -1.16 -0.57
C ARG A 79 3.52 -0.20 -1.72
N CYS A 80 4.64 -0.42 -2.41
CA CYS A 80 5.06 0.48 -3.49
C CYS A 80 4.10 0.41 -4.69
N LYS A 81 3.47 -0.74 -4.99
CA LYS A 81 2.44 -0.85 -6.02
C LYS A 81 1.21 0.01 -5.71
N LEU A 82 0.70 -0.05 -4.47
CA LEU A 82 -0.48 0.72 -4.08
C LEU A 82 -0.21 2.22 -4.04
N LEU A 83 0.99 2.62 -3.62
CA LEU A 83 1.44 4.00 -3.71
C LEU A 83 1.40 4.48 -5.16
N LEU A 84 2.00 3.74 -6.11
CA LEU A 84 2.08 4.15 -7.52
C LEU A 84 0.73 4.18 -8.24
N VAL A 85 -0.15 3.20 -7.99
CA VAL A 85 -1.43 3.09 -8.71
C VAL A 85 -2.31 4.33 -8.53
N ASN A 86 -2.24 4.95 -7.35
CA ASN A 86 -3.07 6.10 -6.95
C ASN A 86 -2.37 7.46 -7.10
N VAL A 87 -1.13 7.52 -7.59
CA VAL A 87 -0.44 8.79 -7.86
C VAL A 87 -1.15 9.54 -8.98
N THR A 88 -1.34 10.83 -8.77
CA THR A 88 -1.84 11.77 -9.77
C THR A 88 -1.02 13.06 -9.71
N PRO A 89 -0.73 13.72 -10.84
CA PRO A 89 -1.18 13.46 -12.21
C PRO A 89 -0.47 12.25 -12.89
N GLU A 90 -1.06 11.71 -13.96
CA GLU A 90 -0.58 10.49 -14.63
C GLU A 90 0.88 10.59 -15.12
N ILE A 91 1.33 11.80 -15.49
CA ILE A 91 2.73 12.03 -15.89
C ILE A 91 3.72 11.68 -14.77
N LEU A 92 3.38 12.05 -13.52
CA LEU A 92 4.20 11.76 -12.35
C LEU A 92 4.22 10.26 -12.05
N LYS A 93 3.10 9.57 -12.26
CA LYS A 93 2.99 8.12 -12.14
C LYS A 93 3.87 7.40 -13.17
N ILE A 94 3.92 7.88 -14.41
CA ILE A 94 4.81 7.32 -15.45
C ILE A 94 6.27 7.49 -15.05
N ASP A 95 6.66 8.67 -14.59
CA ASP A 95 8.05 8.94 -14.20
C ASP A 95 8.49 8.10 -13.00
N LEU A 96 7.64 8.00 -11.97
CA LEU A 96 7.90 7.13 -10.81
C LEU A 96 7.93 5.65 -11.20
N SER A 97 7.05 5.21 -12.10
CA SER A 97 7.04 3.82 -12.58
C SER A 97 8.34 3.48 -13.33
N ARG A 98 8.80 4.37 -14.22
CA ARG A 98 10.08 4.23 -14.92
C ARG A 98 11.25 4.21 -13.94
N LEU A 99 11.23 5.05 -12.91
CA LEU A 99 12.26 5.07 -11.88
C LEU A 99 12.31 3.75 -11.10
N VAL A 100 11.15 3.19 -10.74
CA VAL A 100 11.06 1.88 -10.08
C VAL A 100 11.57 0.74 -10.97
N GLU A 101 11.23 0.75 -12.26
CA GLU A 101 11.73 -0.21 -13.23
C GLU A 101 13.24 -0.12 -13.45
N ALA A 102 13.78 1.11 -13.52
CA ALA A 102 15.22 1.35 -13.62
C ALA A 102 15.95 0.92 -12.34
N THR A 103 15.30 1.10 -11.19
CA THR A 103 15.82 0.72 -9.86
C THR A 103 15.52 -0.74 -9.51
N ARG A 104 15.23 -1.61 -10.51
CA ARG A 104 14.78 -3.03 -10.41
C ARG A 104 15.47 -3.93 -9.36
N LYS A 105 16.62 -3.53 -8.81
CA LYS A 105 17.36 -4.24 -7.76
C LYS A 105 17.05 -3.77 -6.32
N SER A 106 16.37 -2.64 -6.14
CA SER A 106 16.14 -2.02 -4.83
C SER A 106 14.80 -1.27 -4.79
N MET A 107 13.69 -1.99 -4.86
CA MET A 107 12.32 -1.47 -4.60
C MET A 107 12.17 -0.83 -3.20
N THR A 108 13.21 -0.95 -2.38
CA THR A 108 13.41 -0.34 -1.07
C THR A 108 13.39 1.19 -1.12
N VAL A 109 13.91 1.86 -2.15
CA VAL A 109 14.18 3.31 -2.06
C VAL A 109 12.91 4.16 -1.97
N LEU A 110 11.83 3.81 -2.68
CA LEU A 110 10.60 4.62 -2.71
C LEU A 110 9.73 4.51 -1.45
N CYS A 111 9.97 3.48 -0.65
CA CYS A 111 9.13 3.10 0.49
C CYS A 111 9.90 3.09 1.82
N THR A 112 11.18 3.54 1.82
CA THR A 112 12.01 3.72 3.02
C THR A 112 12.11 5.19 3.45
N VAL A 113 11.62 6.13 2.62
CA VAL A 113 11.49 7.56 2.97
C VAL A 113 10.19 7.81 3.70
#